data_AF-L0J8T9-F1
#
_entry.id   AF-L0J8T9-F1
#
_cell.length_a   1.000
_cell.length_b   1.000
_cell.length_c   1.000
_cell.angle_alpha   90.00
_cell.angle_beta   90.00
_cell.angle_gamma   90.00
#
_symmetry.space_group_name_H-M   'P 1'
#
loop_
_entity.id
_entity.type
_entity.pdbx_description
1 polymer ?
#
loop_
_entity_poly.entity_id
_entity_poly.type
_entity_poly.pdbx_seq_one_letter_code
_entity_poly.pdbx_strand_id
1 'polypeptide(L)'
;MSPAVRGPAPRPCQSCPYRRDVPSGVWAASEYAKLGAYDRDTAAQPAEMFLCHQNSPESAESRLCAGWAGCHGDQLLALRLAGARRDMPPEVVRAAMNYTSPVPLFESGAAAARHGLRDLVAPGPAASAVIDAIVRRRPDMR
;
A
#
# COMPACT_ATOMS: atom_id res chain seq x y z
N MET A 1 -16.40 17.95 4.80
CA MET A 1 -15.39 17.79 3.75
C MET A 1 -14.38 16.77 4.25
N SER A 2 -14.27 15.61 3.63
CA SER A 2 -13.22 14.65 3.98
C SER A 2 -11.85 15.29 3.73
N PRO A 3 -10.86 15.13 4.62
CA PRO A 3 -9.55 15.72 4.40
C PRO A 3 -8.92 15.18 3.12
N ALA A 4 -8.21 16.06 2.40
CA ALA A 4 -7.55 15.69 1.15
C ALA A 4 -6.43 14.67 1.42
N VAL A 5 -6.46 13.55 0.68
CA VAL A 5 -5.41 12.53 0.72
C VAL A 5 -4.10 13.13 0.22
N ARG A 6 -3.02 13.01 1.00
CA ARG A 6 -1.69 13.49 0.60
C ARG A 6 -0.93 12.44 -0.22
N GLY A 7 0.16 12.87 -0.86
CA GLY A 7 1.04 11.99 -1.62
C GLY A 7 1.74 10.91 -0.79
N PRO A 8 2.39 9.93 -1.45
CA PRO A 8 2.94 8.78 -0.76
C PRO A 8 4.01 9.13 0.27
N ALA A 9 4.07 8.36 1.36
CA ALA A 9 5.27 8.10 2.19
C ALA A 9 6.62 8.50 1.57
N PRO A 10 7.53 9.36 2.12
CA PRO A 10 8.91 9.38 1.60
C PRO A 10 9.54 7.98 1.63
N ARG A 11 9.13 7.14 2.59
CA ARG A 11 9.48 5.73 2.71
C ARG A 11 8.21 4.89 2.97
N PRO A 12 8.05 3.69 2.38
CA PRO A 12 7.01 2.76 2.78
C PRO A 12 7.16 2.35 4.25
N CYS A 13 6.04 2.24 4.97
CA CYS A 13 6.04 1.85 6.38
C CYS A 13 6.66 0.45 6.60
N GLN A 14 7.12 0.17 7.83
CA GLN A 14 7.81 -1.08 8.17
C GLN A 14 6.97 -2.35 7.95
N SER A 15 5.65 -2.22 8.04
CA SER A 15 4.70 -3.30 7.79
C SER A 15 4.17 -3.33 6.36
N CYS A 16 4.70 -2.52 5.44
CA CYS A 16 4.17 -2.47 4.07
C CYS A 16 4.34 -3.83 3.36
N PRO A 17 3.27 -4.43 2.81
CA PRO A 17 3.35 -5.76 2.21
C PRO A 17 4.23 -5.80 0.95
N TYR A 18 4.47 -4.66 0.30
CA TYR A 18 5.32 -4.56 -0.88
C TYR A 18 6.83 -4.55 -0.56
N ARG A 19 7.24 -4.35 0.69
CA ARG A 19 8.67 -4.33 1.03
C ARG A 19 9.27 -5.73 1.05
N ARG A 20 10.46 -5.91 0.50
CA ARG A 20 11.17 -7.21 0.54
C ARG A 20 11.66 -7.62 1.93
N ASP A 21 11.83 -6.64 2.81
CA ASP A 21 12.31 -6.84 4.19
C ASP A 21 11.17 -6.96 5.21
N VAL A 22 9.90 -6.98 4.79
CA VAL A 22 8.78 -7.26 5.69
C VAL A 22 8.73 -8.76 6.03
N PRO A 23 8.46 -9.16 7.28
CA PRO A 23 8.14 -10.55 7.59
C PRO A 23 6.88 -11.02 6.84
N SER A 24 6.81 -12.32 6.54
CA SER A 24 5.56 -12.93 6.04
C SER A 24 4.55 -13.09 7.19
N GLY A 25 3.26 -13.18 6.85
CA GLY A 25 2.20 -13.46 7.82
C GLY A 25 1.76 -12.25 8.64
N VAL A 26 2.08 -11.03 8.19
CA VAL A 26 1.73 -9.78 8.89
C VAL A 26 0.28 -9.37 8.66
N TRP A 27 -0.23 -9.54 7.43
CA TRP A 27 -1.59 -9.13 7.05
C TRP A 27 -2.52 -10.32 6.87
N ALA A 28 -3.83 -10.10 6.99
CA ALA A 28 -4.82 -11.11 6.66
C ALA A 28 -4.74 -11.53 5.19
N ALA A 29 -5.14 -12.77 4.88
CA ALA A 29 -5.17 -13.30 3.51
C ALA A 29 -5.92 -12.37 2.53
N SER A 30 -7.02 -11.76 2.99
CA SER A 30 -7.84 -10.82 2.20
C SER A 30 -7.08 -9.58 1.76
N GLU A 31 -6.09 -9.11 2.53
CA GLU A 31 -5.27 -7.97 2.14
C GLU A 31 -4.27 -8.35 1.04
N TYR A 32 -3.67 -9.54 1.16
CA TYR A 32 -2.77 -10.06 0.12
C TYR A 32 -3.50 -10.38 -1.19
N ALA A 33 -4.75 -10.87 -1.11
CA ALA A 33 -5.57 -11.19 -2.28
C ALA A 33 -5.83 -9.98 -3.20
N LYS A 34 -5.80 -8.76 -2.66
CA LYS A 34 -6.00 -7.52 -3.45
C LYS A 34 -4.80 -7.18 -4.33
N LEU A 35 -3.59 -7.55 -3.91
CA LEU A 35 -2.36 -7.00 -4.48
C LEU A 35 -2.19 -7.35 -5.96
N GLY A 36 -2.39 -8.63 -6.31
CA GLY A 36 -2.21 -9.11 -7.68
C GLY A 36 -3.20 -8.52 -8.69
N ALA A 37 -4.30 -7.89 -8.24
CA ALA A 37 -5.23 -7.25 -9.16
C ALA A 37 -4.62 -6.02 -9.85
N TYR A 38 -3.62 -5.37 -9.22
CA TYR A 38 -2.93 -4.21 -9.78
C TYR A 38 -1.79 -4.60 -10.75
N ASP A 39 -1.43 -5.88 -10.84
CA ASP A 39 -0.46 -6.39 -11.82
C ASP A 39 -1.06 -6.55 -13.22
N ARG A 40 -2.39 -6.49 -13.33
CA ARG A 40 -3.12 -6.68 -14.60
C ARG A 40 -2.87 -5.50 -15.55
N ASP A 41 -3.15 -5.71 -16.83
CA ASP A 41 -3.23 -4.61 -17.80
C ASP A 41 -4.11 -3.49 -17.27
N THR A 42 -3.73 -2.23 -17.52
CA THR A 42 -4.36 -1.06 -16.89
C THR A 42 -5.89 -1.07 -16.98
N ALA A 43 -6.49 -1.50 -18.09
CA ALA A 43 -7.94 -1.53 -18.25
C ALA A 43 -8.66 -2.58 -17.37
N ALA A 44 -7.94 -3.58 -16.86
CA ALA A 44 -8.45 -4.66 -16.01
C ALA A 44 -8.05 -4.51 -14.52
N GLN A 45 -7.35 -3.43 -14.18
CA GLN A 45 -7.00 -3.09 -12.80
C GLN A 45 -8.20 -2.53 -12.02
N PRO A 46 -8.21 -2.64 -10.69
CA PRO A 46 -9.14 -1.91 -9.84
C PRO A 46 -8.98 -0.38 -9.98
N ALA A 47 -10.07 0.35 -9.78
CA ALA A 47 -10.06 1.82 -9.79
C ALA A 47 -9.74 2.41 -8.40
N GLU A 48 -9.75 1.58 -7.37
CA GLU A 48 -9.53 1.95 -5.98
C GLU A 48 -8.05 2.27 -5.72
N MET A 49 -7.81 3.28 -4.89
CA MET A 49 -6.47 3.64 -4.43
C MET A 49 -6.14 2.95 -3.11
N PHE A 50 -4.87 2.60 -2.93
CA PHE A 50 -4.38 2.16 -1.63
C PHE A 50 -3.90 3.33 -0.80
N LEU A 51 -4.46 3.46 0.39
CA LEU A 51 -3.99 4.40 1.41
C LEU A 51 -3.01 3.72 2.37
N CYS A 52 -2.16 4.53 3.00
CA CYS A 52 -1.25 4.05 4.03
C CYS A 52 -2.05 3.69 5.29
N HIS A 53 -2.05 2.41 5.67
CA HIS A 53 -2.77 1.93 6.85
C HIS A 53 -2.28 2.52 8.18
N GLN A 54 -1.13 3.21 8.21
CA GLN A 54 -0.58 3.78 9.44
C GLN A 54 -1.38 4.99 9.94
N ASN A 55 -2.27 5.53 9.10
CA ASN A 55 -3.14 6.65 9.40
C ASN A 55 -4.59 6.26 9.03
N SER A 56 -5.58 6.76 9.77
CA SER A 56 -6.99 6.55 9.39
C SER A 56 -7.26 7.27 8.05
N PRO A 57 -8.06 6.67 7.15
CA PRO A 57 -8.45 7.29 5.87
C PRO A 57 -9.10 8.67 6.02
N GLU A 58 -9.81 8.89 7.13
CA GLU A 58 -10.55 10.09 7.48
C GLU A 58 -9.69 11.14 8.20
N SER A 59 -8.44 10.81 8.51
CA SER A 59 -7.53 11.73 9.20
C SER A 59 -6.89 12.73 8.24
N ALA A 60 -6.52 13.92 8.75
CA ALA A 60 -5.74 14.90 7.99
C ALA A 60 -4.35 14.37 7.55
N GLU A 61 -3.91 13.28 8.16
CA GLU A 61 -2.67 12.57 7.85
C GLU A 61 -2.88 11.40 6.88
N SER A 62 -4.06 11.27 6.25
CA SER A 62 -4.33 10.26 5.23
C SER A 62 -3.44 10.46 4.00
N ARG A 63 -2.87 9.37 3.47
CA ARG A 63 -1.89 9.40 2.38
C ARG A 63 -1.98 8.19 1.49
N LEU A 64 -1.54 8.34 0.24
CA LEU A 64 -1.30 7.21 -0.65
C LEU A 64 -0.25 6.24 -0.08
N CYS A 65 -0.44 4.94 -0.34
CA CYS A 65 0.51 3.91 0.04
C CYS A 65 1.78 3.98 -0.82
N ALA A 66 2.93 4.22 -0.20
CA ALA A 66 4.21 4.32 -0.89
C ALA A 66 4.71 3.00 -1.48
N GLY A 67 4.39 1.85 -0.86
CA GLY A 67 4.75 0.56 -1.46
C GLY A 67 3.95 0.25 -2.72
N TRP A 68 2.65 0.56 -2.71
CA TRP A 68 1.77 0.40 -3.88
C TRP A 68 2.18 1.34 -5.02
N ALA A 69 2.38 2.64 -4.70
CA ALA A 69 2.86 3.61 -5.68
C ALA A 69 4.25 3.24 -6.22
N GLY A 70 5.17 2.76 -5.38
CA GLY A 70 6.52 2.41 -5.81
C GLY A 70 6.64 1.09 -6.57
N CYS A 71 5.68 0.18 -6.41
CA CYS A 71 5.66 -1.09 -7.13
C CYS A 71 5.11 -0.90 -8.56
N HIS A 72 4.10 -0.05 -8.71
CA HIS A 72 3.32 0.05 -9.97
C HIS A 72 3.47 1.40 -10.69
N GLY A 73 3.69 2.48 -9.95
CA GLY A 73 3.91 3.82 -10.48
C GLY A 73 2.81 4.29 -11.44
N ASP A 74 3.24 4.70 -12.63
CA ASP A 74 2.41 5.26 -13.71
C ASP A 74 1.49 4.24 -14.40
N GLN A 75 1.65 2.93 -14.12
CA GLN A 75 0.80 1.87 -14.66
C GLN A 75 -0.56 1.78 -13.96
N LEU A 76 -0.72 2.43 -12.81
CA LEU A 76 -1.92 2.38 -11.99
C LEU A 76 -3.11 3.10 -12.65
N LEU A 77 -4.16 2.34 -12.99
CA LEU A 77 -5.43 2.89 -13.46
C LEU A 77 -6.01 3.91 -12.47
N ALA A 78 -6.00 3.58 -11.18
CA ALA A 78 -6.55 4.42 -10.12
C ALA A 78 -5.93 5.83 -10.12
N LEU A 79 -4.61 5.95 -10.31
CA LEU A 79 -3.93 7.25 -10.38
C LEU A 79 -4.26 8.02 -11.66
N ARG A 80 -4.37 7.31 -12.80
CA ARG A 80 -4.78 7.91 -14.08
C ARG A 80 -6.19 8.48 -14.00
N LEU A 81 -7.12 7.73 -13.41
CA LEU A 81 -8.50 8.17 -13.19
C LEU A 81 -8.58 9.36 -12.23
N ALA A 82 -7.88 9.31 -11.09
CA ALA A 82 -7.84 10.41 -10.13
C ALA A 82 -7.32 11.71 -10.76
N GLY A 83 -6.29 11.63 -11.60
CA GLY A 83 -5.78 12.77 -12.36
C GLY A 83 -6.77 13.28 -13.41
N ALA A 84 -7.38 12.39 -14.19
CA ALA A 84 -8.33 12.75 -15.25
C ALA A 84 -9.62 13.39 -14.69
N ARG A 85 -10.11 12.88 -13.56
CA ARG A 85 -11.32 13.38 -12.88
C ARG A 85 -11.06 14.62 -12.02
N ARG A 86 -9.79 14.94 -11.75
CA ARG A 86 -9.37 15.98 -10.79
C ARG A 86 -9.86 15.71 -9.37
N ASP A 87 -10.01 14.44 -9.02
CA ASP A 87 -10.35 14.00 -7.65
C ASP A 87 -9.18 14.27 -6.68
N MET A 88 -7.98 14.49 -7.22
CA MET A 88 -6.76 14.74 -6.46
C MET A 88 -5.92 15.83 -7.14
N PRO A 89 -5.16 16.65 -6.38
CA PRO A 89 -4.30 17.66 -6.97
C PRO A 89 -3.26 17.05 -7.94
N PRO A 90 -3.01 17.68 -9.11
CA PRO A 90 -2.12 17.11 -10.12
C PRO A 90 -0.70 16.81 -9.61
N GLU A 91 -0.19 17.62 -8.68
CA GLU A 91 1.12 17.42 -8.07
C GLU A 91 1.19 16.17 -7.20
N VAL A 92 0.09 15.80 -6.54
CA VAL A 92 0.01 14.59 -5.72
C VAL A 92 -0.03 13.35 -6.62
N VAL A 93 -0.83 13.39 -7.69
CA VAL A 93 -0.89 12.30 -8.68
C VAL A 93 0.47 12.09 -9.33
N ARG A 94 1.13 13.17 -9.78
CA ARG A 94 2.47 13.11 -10.38
C ARG A 94 3.51 12.59 -9.40
N ALA A 95 3.47 13.00 -8.13
CA ALA A 95 4.37 12.49 -7.11
C ALA A 95 4.18 10.99 -6.87
N ALA A 96 2.95 10.47 -6.96
CA ALA A 96 2.66 9.06 -6.83
C ALA A 96 3.11 8.24 -8.04
N MET A 97 2.84 8.71 -9.26
CA MET A 97 3.25 8.04 -10.50
C MET A 97 4.77 7.92 -10.62
N ASN A 98 5.50 8.95 -10.19
CA ASN A 98 6.96 9.00 -10.26
C ASN A 98 7.65 8.50 -8.98
N TYR A 99 6.90 7.92 -8.03
CA TYR A 99 7.46 7.56 -6.73
C TYR A 99 8.49 6.44 -6.88
N THR A 100 9.72 6.69 -6.42
CA THR A 100 10.76 5.67 -6.31
C THR A 100 10.98 5.35 -4.84
N SER A 101 10.84 4.07 -4.49
CA SER A 101 11.03 3.66 -3.10
C SER A 101 12.51 3.68 -2.70
N PRO A 102 12.87 4.25 -1.54
CA PRO A 102 14.23 4.18 -1.00
C PRO A 102 14.52 2.83 -0.32
N VAL A 103 13.56 1.90 -0.32
CA VAL A 103 13.73 0.53 0.15
C VAL A 103 13.36 -0.46 -0.95
N PRO A 104 14.04 -1.62 -1.02
CA PRO A 104 13.69 -2.65 -1.98
C PRO A 104 12.23 -3.11 -1.85
N LEU A 105 11.48 -2.98 -2.94
CA LEU A 105 10.13 -3.54 -3.06
C LEU A 105 10.16 -4.85 -3.85
N PHE A 106 9.11 -5.66 -3.69
CA PHE A 106 8.80 -6.75 -4.60
C PHE A 106 8.46 -6.17 -5.98
N GLU A 107 8.75 -6.94 -7.02
CA GLU A 107 8.54 -6.54 -8.42
C GLU A 107 7.07 -6.46 -8.82
N SER A 108 6.18 -7.11 -8.07
CA SER A 108 4.74 -7.14 -8.35
C SER A 108 3.91 -7.35 -7.07
N GLY A 109 2.61 -7.06 -7.18
CA GLY A 109 1.63 -7.38 -6.15
C GLY A 109 1.51 -8.88 -5.89
N ALA A 110 1.59 -9.72 -6.93
CA ALA A 110 1.57 -11.17 -6.80
C ALA A 110 2.82 -11.71 -6.07
N ALA A 111 4.00 -11.13 -6.32
CA ALA A 111 5.22 -11.50 -5.60
C ALA A 111 5.13 -11.11 -4.11
N ALA A 112 4.64 -9.91 -3.82
CA ALA A 112 4.36 -9.45 -2.46
C ALA A 112 3.35 -10.34 -1.74
N ALA A 113 2.26 -10.71 -2.41
CA ALA A 113 1.23 -11.59 -1.86
C ALA A 113 1.78 -13.00 -1.58
N ARG A 114 2.51 -13.60 -2.53
CA ARG A 114 3.13 -14.92 -2.36
C ARG A 114 4.08 -14.95 -1.17
N HIS A 115 4.91 -13.91 -1.00
CA HIS A 115 5.76 -13.79 0.17
C HIS A 115 4.94 -13.70 1.45
N GLY A 116 3.96 -12.79 1.49
CA GLY A 116 3.16 -12.52 2.68
C GLY A 116 2.28 -13.67 3.15
N LEU A 117 1.82 -14.52 2.23
CA LEU A 117 0.96 -15.67 2.54
C LEU A 117 1.73 -16.88 3.11
N ARG A 118 3.05 -16.97 2.91
CA ARG A 118 3.86 -18.15 3.23
C ARG A 118 3.69 -18.62 4.67
N ASP A 119 3.81 -17.69 5.60
CA ASP A 119 3.81 -17.94 7.05
C ASP A 119 2.49 -17.48 7.71
N LEU A 120 1.40 -17.32 6.93
CA LEU A 120 0.15 -16.75 7.45
C LEU A 120 -0.50 -17.59 8.55
N VAL A 121 -0.45 -18.93 8.43
CA VAL A 121 -1.07 -19.86 9.39
C VAL A 121 -0.32 -19.86 10.72
N ALA A 122 1.00 -19.69 10.69
CA ALA A 122 1.85 -19.67 11.87
C ALA A 122 2.93 -18.57 11.74
N PRO A 123 2.56 -17.29 11.96
CA PRO A 123 3.50 -16.18 11.83
C PRO A 123 4.64 -16.30 12.84
N GLY A 124 5.87 -16.09 12.38
CA GLY A 124 7.05 -16.10 13.26
C GLY A 124 7.14 -14.87 14.18
N PRO A 125 8.06 -14.87 15.16
CA PRO A 125 8.19 -13.80 16.15
C PRO A 125 8.36 -12.40 15.55
N ALA A 126 9.07 -12.30 14.42
CA ALA A 126 9.26 -11.03 13.72
C ALA A 126 7.94 -10.48 13.16
N ALA A 127 7.06 -11.33 12.62
CA ALA A 127 5.75 -10.92 12.14
C ALA A 127 4.85 -10.51 13.30
N SER A 128 4.83 -11.28 14.40
CA SER A 128 4.09 -10.93 15.61
C SER A 128 4.48 -9.56 16.15
N ALA A 129 5.78 -9.25 16.22
CA ALA A 129 6.27 -7.95 16.65
C ALA A 129 5.79 -6.79 15.76
N VAL A 130 5.73 -7.01 14.44
CA VAL A 130 5.19 -6.03 13.47
C VAL A 130 3.68 -5.85 13.65
N ILE A 131 2.93 -6.94 13.84
CA ILE A 131 1.49 -6.92 14.11
C ILE A 131 1.21 -6.10 15.38
N ASP A 132 1.93 -6.39 16.47
CA ASP A 132 1.79 -5.65 17.73
C ASP A 132 2.08 -4.15 17.55
N ALA A 133 3.07 -3.80 16.73
CA ALA A 133 3.39 -2.41 16.42
C ALA A 133 2.26 -1.71 15.65
N ILE A 134 1.62 -2.39 14.70
CA ILE A 134 0.43 -1.86 14.00
C ILE A 134 -0.71 -1.63 14.99
N VAL A 135 -1.02 -2.63 15.83
CA VAL A 135 -2.12 -2.56 16.81
C VAL A 135 -1.91 -1.40 17.80
N ARG A 136 -0.67 -1.16 18.25
CA ARG A 136 -0.36 0.01 19.10
C ARG A 136 -0.54 1.34 18.39
N ARG A 137 -0.25 1.39 17.08
CA ARG A 137 -0.31 2.61 16.28
C ARG A 137 -1.73 2.94 15.79
N ARG A 138 -2.58 1.92 15.60
CA ARG A 138 -3.97 2.00 15.18
C ARG A 138 -4.90 1.39 16.23
N PRO A 139 -5.06 2.04 17.41
CA PRO A 139 -5.94 1.53 18.47
C PRO A 139 -7.41 1.47 18.02
N ASP A 140 -7.77 2.24 16.99
CA ASP A 140 -9.07 2.27 16.33
C ASP A 140 -9.38 1.03 15.46
N MET A 141 -8.39 0.17 15.23
CA MET A 141 -8.53 -1.08 14.46
C MET A 141 -8.59 -2.34 15.34
N ARG A 142 -8.73 -2.18 16.66
CA ARG A 142 -8.91 -3.29 17.60
C ARG A 142 -10.34 -3.80 17.63
#